data_AF-A0A067WB33-F1
#
_entry.id   AF-A0A067WB33-F1
#
_cell.length_a   1.000
_cell.length_b   1.000
_cell.length_c   1.000
_cell.angle_alpha   90.00
_cell.angle_beta   90.00
_cell.angle_gamma   90.00
#
_symmetry.space_group_name_H-M   'P 1'
#
loop_
_entity.id
_entity.type
_entity.pdbx_description
1 polymer ?
#
loop_
_entity_poly.entity_id
_entity_poly.type
_entity_poly.pdbx_seq_one_letter_code
_entity_poly.pdbx_strand_id
1 'polypeptide(L)' 'MKAIITKPMCVVGDNKSTTHFKPSTPNNPFVEISNQVYARLKRANAAKPFVEVFFLCKQLSHIAQ' A
#
# COMPACT_ATOMS: atom_id res chain seq x y z
N MET A 1 -8.54 -4.46 3.18
CA MET A 1 -7.78 -3.51 4.02
C MET A 1 -6.95 -2.59 3.14
N LYS A 2 -6.64 -1.36 3.58
CA LYS A 2 -5.80 -0.41 2.84
C LYS A 2 -4.33 -0.58 3.26
N ALA A 3 -3.44 -0.76 2.29
CA ALA A 3 -2.02 -0.93 2.54
C ALA A 3 -1.18 -0.03 1.61
N ILE A 4 -0.07 0.48 2.13
CA ILE A 4 0.94 1.22 1.37
C ILE A 4 1.96 0.20 0.88
N ILE A 5 2.14 0.08 -0.43
CA ILE A 5 3.18 -0.75 -1.01
C ILE A 5 4.49 0.04 -1.04
N THR A 6 5.54 -0.49 -0.42
CA THR A 6 6.81 0.22 -0.25
C THR A 6 7.85 -0.14 -1.31
N LYS A 7 7.72 -1.30 -1.96
CA LYS A 7 8.61 -1.77 -3.02
C LYS A 7 7.84 -2.70 -3.98
N PRO A 8 8.28 -2.86 -5.24
CA PRO A 8 7.65 -3.77 -6.17
C PRO A 8 7.66 -5.21 -5.63
N MET A 9 6.53 -5.91 -5.75
CA MET A 9 6.44 -7.31 -5.29
C MET A 9 5.34 -8.09 -6.00
N CYS A 10 5.62 -9.35 -6.33
CA CYS A 10 4.63 -10.29 -6.83
C CYS A 10 4.12 -11.18 -5.70
N VAL A 11 2.80 -11.28 -5.56
CA VAL A 11 2.17 -12.14 -4.55
C VAL A 11 1.01 -12.89 -5.19
N VAL A 12 0.85 -14.15 -4.81
CA VAL A 12 -0.33 -14.93 -5.18
C VAL A 12 -1.54 -14.39 -4.40
N GLY A 13 -2.49 -13.86 -5.16
CA GLY A 13 -3.78 -13.37 -4.69
C GLY A 13 -4.73 -14.51 -4.34
N ASP A 14 -5.89 -14.14 -3.79
CA ASP A 14 -6.87 -15.11 -3.28
C ASP A 14 -7.49 -15.96 -4.41
N ASN A 15 -7.53 -15.41 -5.62
CA ASN A 15 -7.96 -16.11 -6.84
C ASN A 15 -6.86 -17.02 -7.43
N LYS A 16 -5.78 -17.31 -6.68
CA LYS A 16 -4.59 -18.05 -7.14
C LYS A 16 -3.86 -17.39 -8.32
N SER A 17 -4.23 -16.17 -8.70
CA SER A 17 -3.51 -15.40 -9.70
C SER A 17 -2.34 -14.67 -9.06
N THR A 18 -1.25 -14.52 -9.79
CA THR A 18 -0.12 -13.72 -9.34
C THR A 18 -0.40 -12.26 -9.65
N THR A 19 -0.45 -11.42 -8.62
CA THR A 19 -0.60 -9.97 -8.76
C THR A 19 0.74 -9.30 -8.54
N HIS A 20 1.16 -8.46 -9.48
CA HIS A 20 2.33 -7.61 -9.35
C HIS A 20 1.94 -6.26 -8.76
N PHE A 21 2.35 -6.01 -7.51
CA PHE A 21 2.15 -4.76 -6.81
C PHE A 21 3.29 -3.78 -7.12
N LYS A 22 2.92 -2.58 -7.56
CA LYS A 22 3.84 -1.44 -7.69
C LYS A 22 3.86 -0.63 -6.39
N PRO A 23 4.95 0.10 -6.10
CA PRO A 23 5.01 1.03 -4.99
C PRO A 23 3.88 2.06 -5.04
N SER A 24 3.31 2.38 -3.88
CA SER A 24 2.31 3.45 -3.76
C SER A 24 2.95 4.81 -3.99
N THR A 25 2.20 5.73 -4.59
CA THR A 25 2.64 7.09 -4.92
C THR A 25 1.73 8.11 -4.24
N PRO A 26 2.08 9.40 -4.16
CA PRO A 26 1.19 10.42 -3.60
C PRO A 26 -0.19 10.46 -4.28
N ASN A 27 -0.26 10.18 -5.60
CA ASN A 27 -1.49 10.13 -6.36
C ASN A 27 -2.28 8.83 -6.16
N ASN A 28 -1.59 7.72 -5.85
CA ASN A 28 -2.22 6.44 -5.50
C ASN A 28 -1.62 5.91 -4.20
N PRO A 29 -2.06 6.45 -3.05
CA PRO A 29 -1.33 6.32 -1.79
C PRO A 29 -1.50 4.98 -1.10
N PHE A 30 -2.50 4.19 -1.47
CA PHE A 30 -2.73 2.87 -0.93
C PHE A 30 -3.32 1.94 -1.99
N VAL A 31 -3.26 0.64 -1.72
CA VAL A 31 -3.97 -0.38 -2.46
C VAL A 31 -4.92 -1.11 -1.52
N GLU A 32 -6.06 -1.53 -2.06
CA GLU A 32 -7.00 -2.39 -1.35
C GLU A 32 -6.66 -3.85 -1.60
N ILE A 33 -6.35 -4.56 -0.52
CA ILE A 33 -5.95 -5.97 -0.56
C ILE A 33 -6.61 -6.75 0.58
N SER A 34 -6.68 -8.06 0.43
CA SER A 34 -7.13 -8.95 1.50
C SER A 34 -6.08 -9.06 2.61
N ASN A 35 -6.52 -9.47 3.80
CA ASN A 35 -5.62 -9.68 4.94
C ASN A 35 -4.56 -10.76 4.67
N GLN A 36 -4.89 -11.77 3.85
CA GLN A 36 -3.94 -12.82 3.49
C GLN A 36 -2.82 -12.28 2.59
N VAL A 37 -3.19 -11.53 1.55
CA VAL A 37 -2.22 -10.87 0.66
C VAL A 37 -1.37 -9.87 1.45
N TYR A 38 -1.99 -9.09 2.33
CA TYR A 38 -1.25 -8.17 3.21
C TYR A 38 -0.25 -8.90 4.11
N ALA A 39 -0.63 -10.03 4.73
CA ALA A 39 0.29 -10.80 5.56
C ALA A 39 1.51 -11.28 4.77
N ARG A 40 1.32 -11.72 3.51
CA ARG A 40 2.41 -12.12 2.60
C ARG A 40 3.33 -10.93 2.30
N LEU A 41 2.76 -9.78 1.93
CA LEU A 41 3.53 -8.56 1.67
C LEU A 41 4.27 -8.05 2.92
N LYS A 42 3.64 -8.10 4.09
CA LYS A 42 4.24 -7.68 5.37
C LYS A 42 5.45 -8.54 5.73
N ARG A 43 5.36 -9.87 5.58
CA ARG A 43 6.52 -10.78 5.81
C ARG A 43 7.71 -10.46 4.92
N ALA A 44 7.44 -10.00 3.69
CA ALA A 44 8.47 -9.61 2.74
C ALA A 44 8.92 -8.14 2.89
N ASN A 45 8.46 -7.42 3.93
CA ASN A 45 8.71 -6.00 4.15
C ASN A 45 8.30 -5.11 2.94
N ALA A 46 7.26 -5.51 2.22
CA ALA A 46 6.76 -4.82 1.02
C ALA A 46 5.47 -4.02 1.23
N ALA A 47 4.86 -4.10 2.42
CA ALA A 47 3.66 -3.34 2.76
C ALA A 47 3.68 -2.78 4.19
N LYS A 48 3.02 -1.63 4.35
CA LYS A 48 2.68 -0.99 5.63
C LYS A 48 1.17 -0.73 5.70
N PRO A 49 0.55 -0.68 6.88
CA PRO A 49 -0.85 -0.30 6.97
C PRO A 49 -1.01 1.16 6.54
N PHE A 50 -2.05 1.46 5.77
CA PHE A 50 -2.41 2.83 5.47
C PHE A 50 -3.21 3.42 6.65
N VAL A 51 -2.80 4.60 7.15
CA VAL A 51 -3.48 5.33 8.22
C VAL A 51 -3.88 6.70 7.67
N GLU A 52 -5.19 6.92 7.55
CA GLU A 52 -5.79 8.08 6.87
C GLU A 52 -5.45 9.42 7.56
N VAL A 53 -5.26 9.40 8.89
CA VAL A 53 -4.93 10.57 9.72
C VAL A 53 -3.63 11.27 9.28
N PHE A 54 -2.67 10.53 8.70
CA PHE A 54 -1.38 11.11 8.29
C PHE A 54 -1.40 11.77 6.90
N PHE A 55 -2.40 11.47 6.07
CA PHE A 55 -2.40 11.94 4.67
C PHE A 55 -2.92 13.37 4.53
N LEU A 56 -3.94 13.77 5.30
CA LEU A 56 -4.39 15.16 5.32
C LEU A 56 -3.28 16.11 5.79
N CYS A 57 -2.52 15.74 6.82
CA CYS A 57 -1.45 16.59 7.35
C CYS A 57 -0.29 16.81 6.36
N LYS A 58 0.06 15.81 5.53
CA LYS A 58 1.12 15.98 4.52
C LYS A 58 0.67 16.76 3.28
N GLN A 59 -0.58 16.58 2.85
CA GLN A 59 -1.09 17.30 1.69
C GLN A 59 -1.33 18.78 1.99
N LEU A 60 -1.78 19.13 3.19
CA LEU A 60 -1.94 20.51 3.62
C LEU A 60 -0.59 21.24 3.77
N SER A 61 0.48 20.55 4.16
CA SER A 61 1.81 21.18 4.28
C SER A 61 2.46 21.57 2.94
N HIS A 62 1.97 21.07 1.81
CA HIS A 62 2.53 21.37 0.48
C HIS A 62 1.79 22.50 -0.26
N ILE A 63 0.68 23.00 0.30
CA ILE A 63 -0.13 24.09 -0.27
C ILE A 63 0.15 25.43 0.46
N ALA A 64 1.01 25.40 1.49
CA ALA A 64 1.28 26.55 2.37
C ALA A 64 2.71 27.12 2.21
N GLN A 65 3.30 27.08 1.01
CA GLN A 65 4.54 27.79 0.67
C GLN A 65 4.30 28.78 -0.47
#